data_AF-A0A1M5T1H3-F1
#
_entry.id   AF-A0A1M5T1H3-F1
#
_cell.length_a   1.000
_cell.length_b   1.000
_cell.length_c   1.000
_cell.angle_alpha   90.00
_cell.angle_beta   90.00
_cell.angle_gamma   90.00
#
_symmetry.space_group_name_H-M   'P 1'
#
loop_
_entity.id
_entity.type
_entity.pdbx_description
1 polymer ?
#
loop_
_entity_poly.entity_id
_entity_poly.type
_entity_poly.pdbx_seq_one_letter_code
_entity_poly.pdbx_strand_id
1 'polypeptide(L)'
;MLPFRTEIRNSPKCQTLKVYINDTSCDQECKDLLNNISGIESIEIQKSISRDRVEENLTIYIHDDADVNRVQKLVENKLDEHFAFD
;
A
#
# COMPACT_ATOMS: atom_id res chain seq x y z
N MET A 1 6.92 -14.82 -8.24
CA MET A 1 5.83 -14.28 -7.38
C MET A 1 5.73 -12.80 -7.70
N LEU A 2 4.52 -12.22 -7.72
CA LEU A 2 4.39 -10.77 -7.85
C LEU A 2 5.03 -10.11 -6.61
N PRO A 3 5.89 -9.09 -6.76
CA PRO A 3 6.66 -8.51 -5.65
C PRO A 3 5.77 -7.93 -4.55
N PHE A 4 4.57 -7.48 -4.94
CA PHE A 4 3.56 -6.98 -4.03
C PHE A 4 2.14 -7.30 -4.52
N ARG A 5 1.15 -7.05 -3.66
CA ARG A 5 -0.28 -7.08 -3.98
C ARG A 5 -1.00 -5.93 -3.27
N THR A 6 -1.95 -5.32 -3.96
CA THR A 6 -2.82 -4.27 -3.44
C THR A 6 -4.23 -4.79 -3.17
N GLU A 7 -4.93 -4.20 -2.19
CA GLU A 7 -6.32 -4.52 -1.87
C GLU A 7 -7.06 -3.30 -1.32
N ILE A 8 -8.08 -2.84 -2.04
CA ILE A 8 -8.97 -1.78 -1.56
C ILE A 8 -9.83 -2.31 -0.41
N ARG A 9 -9.91 -1.52 0.66
CA ARG A 9 -10.75 -1.75 1.84
C ARG A 9 -11.70 -0.58 2.02
N ASN A 10 -12.98 -0.84 1.80
CA ASN A 10 -14.03 0.12 2.10
C ASN A 10 -14.43 -0.06 3.56
N SER A 11 -14.13 0.93 4.40
CA SER A 11 -14.71 1.02 5.75
C SER A 11 -15.83 2.06 5.76
N PRO A 12 -16.76 2.01 6.74
CA PRO A 12 -17.82 3.01 6.85
C PRO A 12 -17.31 4.44 7.09
N LYS A 13 -16.04 4.61 7.49
CA LYS A 13 -15.46 5.90 7.86
C LYS A 13 -14.50 6.45 6.82
N CYS A 14 -13.74 5.57 6.15
CA CYS A 14 -12.75 5.95 5.15
C CYS A 14 -12.42 4.75 4.24
N GLN A 15 -12.01 5.03 3.01
CA GLN A 15 -11.42 4.03 2.13
C GLN A 15 -9.93 3.91 2.45
N THR A 16 -9.46 2.67 2.57
CA THR A 16 -8.03 2.40 2.74
C THR A 16 -7.54 1.46 1.66
N LEU A 17 -6.24 1.50 1.38
CA LEU A 17 -5.57 0.60 0.46
C LEU A 17 -4.55 -0.19 1.24
N LYS A 18 -4.68 -1.52 1.24
CA LYS A 18 -3.66 -2.41 1.79
C LYS A 18 -2.67 -2.77 0.71
N VAL A 19 -1.38 -2.67 1.02
CA VAL A 19 -0.28 -3.15 0.19
C VAL A 19 0.46 -4.24 0.96
N TYR A 20 0.57 -5.39 0.34
CA TYR A 20 1.29 -6.55 0.83
C TYR A 20 2.56 -6.69 0.00
N ILE A 21 3.72 -6.44 0.59
CA ILE A 21 5.02 -6.62 -0.06
C ILE A 21 5.54 -7.99 0.37
N ASN A 22 6.08 -8.79 -0.55
CA ASN A 22 6.58 -10.12 -0.19
C ASN A 22 7.86 -10.07 0.66
N ASP A 23 8.76 -9.12 0.34
CA ASP A 23 9.95 -8.86 1.13
C ASP A 23 9.67 -7.76 2.15
N THR A 24 9.36 -8.16 3.38
CA THR A 24 9.03 -7.24 4.46
C THR A 24 10.21 -6.37 4.90
N SER A 25 11.44 -6.68 4.47
CA SER A 25 12.59 -5.80 4.74
C SER A 25 12.50 -4.46 3.99
N CYS A 26 11.72 -4.41 2.91
CA CYS A 26 11.49 -3.22 2.09
C CYS A 26 10.28 -2.38 2.55
N ASP A 27 9.54 -2.78 3.59
CA ASP A 27 8.31 -2.11 4.01
C ASP A 27 8.51 -0.62 4.35
N GLN A 28 9.59 -0.30 5.05
CA GLN A 28 9.90 1.08 5.42
C GLN A 28 10.30 1.93 4.20
N GLU A 29 11.10 1.37 3.29
CA GLU A 29 11.50 2.04 2.05
C GLU A 29 10.28 2.30 1.16
N CYS A 30 9.42 1.30 0.98
CA CYS A 30 8.18 1.43 0.21
C CYS A 30 7.25 2.46 0.84
N LYS A 31 7.14 2.51 2.18
CA LYS A 31 6.38 3.56 2.85
C LYS A 31 6.91 4.95 2.52
N ASP A 32 8.22 5.15 2.59
CA ASP A 32 8.85 6.46 2.33
C ASP A 32 8.69 6.87 0.85
N LEU A 33 8.78 5.90 -0.06
CA LEU A 33 8.51 6.10 -1.50
C LEU A 33 7.07 6.57 -1.76
N LEU A 34 6.09 5.97 -1.07
CA LEU A 34 4.67 6.22 -1.31
C LEU A 34 4.12 7.46 -0.59
N ASN A 35 4.78 7.95 0.47
CA ASN A 35 4.31 9.09 1.29
C ASN A 35 4.02 10.38 0.50
N ASN A 36 4.60 10.56 -0.70
CA ASN A 36 4.43 11.78 -1.50
C ASN A 36 3.34 11.65 -2.60
N ILE A 37 2.60 10.54 -2.65
CA ILE A 37 1.54 10.35 -3.63
C ILE A 37 0.32 11.22 -3.28
N SER A 38 -0.15 12.00 -4.24
CA SER A 38 -1.35 12.81 -4.10
C SER A 38 -2.58 11.94 -3.81
N GLY A 39 -3.34 12.31 -2.78
CA GLY A 39 -4.54 11.59 -2.33
C GLY A 39 -4.29 10.65 -1.15
N ILE A 40 -3.03 10.42 -0.76
CA ILE A 40 -2.69 9.70 0.46
C ILE A 40 -2.69 10.68 1.64
N GLU A 41 -3.44 10.35 2.68
CA GLU A 41 -3.45 11.07 3.95
C GLU A 41 -2.32 10.61 4.87
N SER A 42 -2.15 9.29 5.01
CA SER A 42 -1.11 8.69 5.84
C SER A 42 -0.86 7.22 5.47
N ILE A 43 0.30 6.70 5.88
CA ILE A 43 0.69 5.30 5.67
C ILE A 43 1.20 4.69 6.97
N GLU A 44 0.63 3.54 7.35
CA GLU A 44 1.02 2.77 8.53
C GLU A 44 1.50 1.37 8.15
N ILE A 45 2.63 0.93 8.71
CA ILE A 45 3.02 -0.48 8.68
C ILE A 45 2.26 -1.18 9.80
N GLN A 46 1.50 -2.22 9.46
CA GLN A 46 0.69 -2.97 10.41
C GLN A 46 0.96 -4.46 10.29
N LYS A 47 1.02 -5.16 11.43
CA LYS A 47 1.08 -6.63 11.45
C LYS A 47 -0.18 -7.23 10.84
N SER A 48 -0.02 -8.19 9.97
CA SER A 48 -1.12 -8.98 9.43
C SER A 48 -1.61 -9.98 10.46
N ILE A 49 -2.91 -9.98 10.74
CA ILE A 49 -3.52 -10.84 11.78
C ILE A 49 -3.85 -12.25 11.24
N SER A 50 -3.59 -12.54 9.95
CA SER A 50 -3.95 -13.81 9.30
C SER A 50 -2.75 -14.73 9.05
N ARG A 51 -2.95 -16.03 9.31
CA ARG A 51 -1.96 -17.11 9.16
C ARG A 51 -1.47 -17.34 7.72
N ASP A 52 -2.24 -16.93 6.72
CA ASP A 52 -1.95 -17.13 5.29
C ASP A 52 -1.58 -15.83 4.56
N ARG A 53 -1.17 -14.78 5.29
CA ARG A 53 -0.75 -13.50 4.71
C ARG A 53 0.68 -13.17 5.16
N VAL A 54 1.35 -12.32 4.38
CA VAL A 54 2.66 -11.76 4.74
C VAL A 54 2.60 -11.13 6.12
N GLU A 55 3.67 -11.24 6.90
CA GLU A 55 3.69 -10.86 8.33
C GLU A 55 3.25 -9.40 8.56
N GLU A 56 3.52 -8.52 7.60
CA GLU A 56 3.24 -7.09 7.66
C GLU A 56 2.54 -6.60 6.39
N ASN A 57 1.93 -5.42 6.47
CA ASN A 57 1.31 -4.74 5.34
C ASN A 57 1.35 -3.22 5.54
N LEU A 58 1.46 -2.48 4.44
CA LEU A 58 1.22 -1.04 4.43
C LEU A 58 -0.28 -0.80 4.34
N THR A 59 -0.84 -0.10 5.31
CA THR A 59 -2.19 0.43 5.28
C THR A 59 -2.12 1.90 4.92
N ILE A 60 -2.61 2.23 3.73
CA ILE A 60 -2.66 3.58 3.17
C ILE A 60 -4.04 4.14 3.44
N TYR A 61 -4.11 5.25 4.18
CA TYR A 61 -5.32 6.02 4.40
C TYR A 61 -5.44 7.06 3.29
N ILE A 62 -6.61 7.15 2.69
CA ILE A 62 -6.88 7.95 1.51
C ILE A 62 -7.78 9.11 1.93
N HIS A 63 -7.47 10.31 1.44
CA HIS A 63 -8.29 11.48 1.70
C HIS A 63 -9.73 11.26 1.21
N ASP A 64 -10.71 11.81 1.95
CA ASP A 64 -12.13 11.66 1.65
C ASP A 64 -12.54 12.21 0.27
N ASP A 65 -11.77 13.16 -0.28
CA ASP A 65 -12.00 13.77 -1.60
C ASP A 65 -11.24 13.08 -2.74
N ALA A 66 -10.40 12.09 -2.44
CA ALA A 66 -9.58 11.38 -3.42
C ALA A 66 -10.25 10.09 -3.92
N ASP A 67 -10.07 9.78 -5.21
CA ASP A 67 -10.52 8.51 -5.79
C ASP A 67 -9.53 7.39 -5.43
N VAL A 68 -9.98 6.44 -4.59
CA VAL A 68 -9.18 5.27 -4.19
C VAL A 68 -8.64 4.46 -5.36
N ASN A 69 -9.36 4.35 -6.47
CA ASN A 69 -8.90 3.59 -7.64
C ASN A 69 -7.74 4.31 -8.33
N ARG A 70 -7.80 5.65 -8.35
CA ARG A 70 -6.71 6.48 -8.87
C ARG A 70 -5.48 6.37 -7.98
N VAL A 71 -5.66 6.46 -6.66
CA VAL A 71 -4.56 6.30 -5.69
C VAL A 71 -3.94 4.91 -5.81
N GLN A 72 -4.75 3.86 -5.90
CA GLN A 72 -4.27 2.49 -6.11
C GLN A 72 -3.37 2.38 -7.34
N LYS A 73 -3.80 2.90 -8.50
CA LYS A 73 -2.98 2.86 -9.71
C LYS A 73 -1.66 3.63 -9.56
N LEU A 74 -1.67 4.77 -8.88
CA LEU A 74 -0.45 5.54 -8.63
C LEU A 74 0.52 4.77 -7.73
N VAL A 75 0.01 4.11 -6.70
CA VAL A 75 0.78 3.25 -5.79
C VAL A 75 1.35 2.06 -6.56
N GLU A 76 0.53 1.35 -7.34
CA GLU A 76 0.96 0.21 -8.15
C GLU A 76 2.06 0.60 -9.14
N ASN A 77 1.88 1.69 -9.90
CA ASN A 77 2.90 2.17 -10.82
C ASN A 77 4.22 2.50 -10.12
N LYS A 78 4.18 3.13 -8.94
CA LYS A 78 5.39 3.48 -8.19
C LYS A 78 6.12 2.26 -7.64
N LEU A 79 5.38 1.26 -7.17
CA LEU A 79 5.97 0.01 -6.69
C LEU A 79 6.49 -0.82 -7.86
N ASP A 80 5.77 -0.88 -8.98
CA ASP A 80 6.25 -1.54 -10.19
C ASP A 80 7.56 -0.91 -10.68
N GLU A 81 7.68 0.43 -10.69
CA GLU A 81 8.94 1.12 -11.01
C GLU A 81 10.08 0.75 -10.05
N HIS A 82 9.79 0.59 -8.76
CA HIS A 82 10.76 0.23 -7.74
C HIS A 82 11.26 -1.22 -7.89
N PHE A 83 10.34 -2.17 -8.11
CA PHE A 83 10.66 -3.59 -8.24
C PHE A 83 11.01 -4.04 -9.67
N ALA A 84 10.87 -3.17 -10.69
CA ALA A 84 11.24 -3.50 -12.07
C ALA A 84 12.75 -3.67 -12.30
N PHE A 85 13.58 -3.20 -11.36
CA PHE A 85 15.04 -3.22 -11.45
C PHE A 85 15.73 -4.19 -10.47
N ASP A 86 14.95 -5.01 -9.75
CA ASP A 86 15.42 -6.03 -8.80
C ASP A 86 15.47 -7.45 -9.41
#